data_AF-A0A3D4ECV3-F1
#
_entry.id   AF-A0A3D4ECV3-F1
#
_cell.length_a   1.000
_cell.length_b   1.000
_cell.length_c   1.000
_cell.angle_alpha   90.00
_cell.angle_beta   90.00
_cell.angle_gamma   90.00
#
_symmetry.space_group_name_H-M   'P 1'
#
loop_
_entity.id
_entity.type
_entity.pdbx_description
1 polymer ?
#
loop_
_entity_poly.entity_id
_entity_poly.type
_entity_poly.pdbx_seq_one_letter_code
_entity_poly.pdbx_strand_id
1 'polypeptide(L)' 'DTTDGRYNITIKASLDGGVTWPYKLLLDEGNGWGYSCLTMIDSQTVGILYESSVAHMTFQAVKLKDIVR' A
#
# COMPACT_ATOMS: atom_id res chain seq x y z
N ASP A 1 -18.47 -16.21 -11.30
CA ASP A 1 -17.05 -16.01 -11.57
C ASP A 1 -16.67 -14.54 -11.41
N THR A 2 -15.65 -14.25 -10.61
CA THR A 2 -15.03 -12.92 -10.52
C THR A 2 -14.12 -12.72 -11.73
N THR A 3 -14.28 -11.59 -12.43
CA THR A 3 -13.57 -11.32 -13.69
C THR A 3 -12.21 -10.66 -13.53
N ASP A 4 -11.81 -10.31 -12.30
CA ASP A 4 -10.58 -9.57 -12.04
C ASP A 4 -9.92 -9.96 -10.71
N GLY A 5 -8.58 -9.93 -10.68
CA GLY A 5 -7.73 -10.51 -9.64
C GLY A 5 -7.31 -9.54 -8.52
N ARG A 6 -6.39 -9.99 -7.66
CA ARG A 6 -5.77 -9.18 -6.60
C ARG A 6 -4.28 -8.99 -6.89
N TYR A 7 -3.97 -7.83 -7.44
CA TYR A 7 -2.62 -7.42 -7.85
C TYR A 7 -2.52 -5.89 -7.72
N ASN A 8 -1.34 -5.32 -8.00
CA ASN A 8 -1.10 -3.87 -7.87
C ASN A 8 -1.32 -3.31 -6.46
N ILE A 9 -0.74 -3.94 -5.43
CA ILE A 9 -0.78 -3.42 -4.06
C ILE A 9 -0.24 -1.99 -4.04
N THR A 10 -1.07 -1.04 -3.62
CA THR A 10 -0.81 0.40 -3.76
C THR A 10 -1.18 1.12 -2.48
N ILE A 11 -0.25 1.92 -1.93
CA ILE A 11 -0.57 2.89 -0.88
C ILE A 11 -1.13 4.15 -1.53
N LYS A 12 -2.24 4.66 -0.99
CA LYS A 12 -2.83 5.95 -1.38
C LYS A 12 -2.92 6.88 -0.18
N ALA A 13 -2.79 8.18 -0.42
CA ALA A 13 -2.95 9.20 0.61
C ALA A 13 -3.97 10.27 0.20
N SER A 14 -4.65 10.80 1.21
CA SER A 14 -5.60 11.90 1.13
C SER A 14 -5.20 12.95 2.16
N LEU A 15 -5.29 14.23 1.78
CA LEU A 15 -5.02 15.37 2.66
C LEU A 15 -6.29 16.15 3.01
N ASP A 16 -7.44 15.73 2.49
CA ASP A 16 -8.75 16.39 2.65
C ASP A 16 -9.76 15.51 3.38
N GLY A 17 -9.28 14.59 4.22
CA GLY A 17 -10.13 13.70 5.02
C GLY A 17 -10.79 12.58 4.22
N GLY A 18 -10.22 12.20 3.07
CA GLY A 18 -10.67 11.09 2.24
C GLY A 18 -11.57 11.48 1.07
N VAL A 19 -11.75 12.78 0.79
CA VAL A 19 -12.56 13.27 -0.34
C VAL A 19 -11.84 13.02 -1.67
N THR A 20 -10.54 13.30 -1.72
CA THR A 20 -9.69 13.01 -2.89
C THR A 20 -8.46 12.18 -2.51
N TRP A 21 -7.98 11.38 -3.48
CA TRP A 21 -6.83 10.49 -3.32
C TRP A 21 -5.80 10.70 -4.45
N PRO A 22 -5.21 11.90 -4.58
CA PRO A 22 -4.33 12.22 -5.70
C PRO A 22 -2.96 11.53 -5.62
N TYR A 23 -2.54 11.11 -4.41
CA TYR A 23 -1.25 10.48 -4.14
C TYR A 23 -1.37 8.96 -4.17
N LYS A 24 -0.50 8.30 -4.96
CA LYS A 24 -0.46 6.84 -5.10
C LYS A 24 0.98 6.34 -5.25
N LEU A 25 1.30 5.27 -4.54
CA LEU A 25 2.59 4.58 -4.63
C LEU A 25 2.35 3.07 -4.79
N LEU A 26 2.74 2.54 -5.94
CA LEU A 26 2.68 1.11 -6.25
C LEU A 26 3.82 0.38 -5.55
N LEU A 27 3.50 -0.72 -4.86
CA LEU A 27 4.47 -1.52 -4.11
C LEU A 27 4.73 -2.89 -4.74
N ASP A 28 3.68 -3.53 -5.28
CA ASP A 28 3.75 -4.87 -5.87
C ASP A 28 2.78 -5.00 -7.04
N GLU A 29 3.33 -5.21 -8.24
CA GLU A 29 2.56 -5.41 -9.48
C GLU A 29 2.02 -6.84 -9.62
N GLY A 30 2.58 -7.80 -8.88
CA GLY A 30 2.28 -9.20 -9.01
C GLY A 30 0.93 -9.61 -8.39
N ASN A 31 0.51 -10.83 -8.72
CA ASN A 31 -0.65 -11.45 -8.10
C ASN A 31 -0.31 -11.92 -6.68
N GLY A 32 -1.22 -11.67 -5.74
CA GLY A 32 -1.13 -12.12 -4.35
C GLY A 32 -2.49 -12.45 -3.76
N TRP A 33 -2.53 -12.79 -2.48
CA TRP A 33 -3.79 -12.98 -1.75
C TRP A 33 -4.46 -11.65 -1.38
N GLY A 34 -3.66 -10.58 -1.30
CA GLY A 34 -4.13 -9.19 -1.39
C GLY A 34 -4.56 -8.53 -0.10
N TYR A 35 -4.51 -9.20 1.05
CA TYR A 35 -4.71 -8.51 2.33
C TYR A 35 -3.52 -7.64 2.69
N SER A 36 -3.80 -6.50 3.33
CA SER A 36 -2.79 -5.56 3.80
C SER A 36 -3.26 -4.82 5.06
N CYS A 37 -2.31 -4.35 5.85
CA CYS A 37 -2.54 -3.54 7.03
C CYS A 37 -1.45 -2.46 7.14
N LEU A 38 -1.85 -1.22 7.45
CA LEU A 38 -0.97 -0.07 7.57
C LEU A 38 -0.79 0.34 9.03
N THR A 39 0.39 0.83 9.37
CA THR A 39 0.69 1.50 10.64
C THR A 39 1.66 2.64 10.42
N MET A 40 1.68 3.61 11.33
CA MET A 40 2.81 4.55 11.42
C MET A 40 3.93 3.87 12.22
N ILE A 41 5.13 3.81 11.65
CA ILE A 41 6.32 3.37 12.38
C ILE A 41 6.82 4.53 13.26
N ASP A 42 6.85 5.72 12.66
CA ASP A 42 7.21 6.99 13.29
C ASP A 42 6.49 8.13 12.55
N SER A 43 6.77 9.40 12.90
CA SER A 43 6.12 10.57 12.29
C SER A 43 6.38 10.77 10.78
N GLN A 44 7.38 10.11 10.22
CA GLN A 44 7.84 10.29 8.84
C GLN A 44 7.83 8.99 8.02
N THR A 45 7.49 7.85 8.63
CA THR A 45 7.56 6.52 7.99
C THR A 45 6.29 5.72 8.21
N VAL A 46 5.69 5.27 7.12
CA VAL A 46 4.55 4.35 7.08
C VAL A 46 5.08 2.92 6.96
N GLY A 47 4.58 2.02 7.80
CA GLY A 47 4.79 0.58 7.69
C GLY A 47 3.57 -0.09 7.06
N ILE A 48 3.81 -1.08 6.21
CA ILE A 48 2.78 -1.94 5.64
C ILE A 48 3.17 -3.40 5.85
N LEU A 49 2.22 -4.21 6.34
CA LEU A 49 2.29 -5.67 6.34
C LEU A 49 1.23 -6.19 5.36
N TYR A 50 1.63 -6.97 4.37
CA TYR A 50 0.72 -7.45 3.33
C TYR A 50 1.10 -8.80 2.74
N GLU A 51 0.14 -9.44 2.08
CA GLU A 51 0.32 -10.68 1.32
C GLU A 51 0.77 -10.36 -0.11
N SER A 52 2.07 -10.49 -0.37
CA SER A 52 2.68 -10.10 -1.65
C SER A 52 2.83 -11.27 -2.61
N SER A 53 3.26 -10.96 -3.83
CA SER A 53 3.65 -11.93 -4.85
C SER A 53 4.95 -12.68 -4.53
N VAL A 54 5.76 -12.16 -3.60
CA VAL A 54 7.10 -12.71 -3.29
C VAL A 54 7.18 -13.41 -1.93
N ALA A 55 6.24 -13.15 -1.01
CA ALA A 55 6.15 -13.82 0.28
C ALA A 55 4.75 -13.72 0.89
N HIS A 56 4.35 -14.74 1.64
CA HIS A 56 3.04 -14.77 2.32
C HIS A 56 2.83 -13.57 3.25
N MET A 57 3.87 -13.14 3.98
CA MET A 57 3.85 -11.97 4.85
C MET A 57 5.03 -11.08 4.52
N THR A 58 4.75 -9.93 3.93
CA THR A 58 5.75 -8.96 3.48
C THR A 58 5.62 -7.69 4.28
N PHE A 59 6.72 -7.24 4.89
CA PHE A 59 6.80 -5.95 5.56
C PHE A 59 7.62 -4.97 4.72
N GLN A 60 7.11 -3.76 4.52
CA GLN A 60 7.84 -2.66 3.89
C GLN A 60 7.68 -1.38 4.72
N ALA A 61 8.75 -0.59 4.78
CA ALA A 61 8.77 0.74 5.38
C ALA A 61 8.94 1.79 4.28
N VAL A 62 8.01 2.73 4.21
CA VAL A 62 7.92 3.76 3.16
C VAL A 62 7.96 5.13 3.81
N LYS A 63 8.83 6.02 3.32
CA LYS A 63 8.86 7.40 3.84
C LYS A 63 7.62 8.14 3.37
N LEU A 64 7.00 8.91 4.26
CA LEU A 64 5.77 9.64 3.96
C LEU A 64 5.94 10.60 2.77
N LYS A 65 7.12 11.21 2.63
CA LYS A 65 7.50 12.07 1.49
C LYS A 65 7.56 11.37 0.13
N ASP A 66 7.67 10.05 0.11
CA ASP A 66 7.68 9.27 -1.12
C ASP A 66 6.24 8.99 -1.60
N ILE A 67 5.25 9.12 -0.69
CA ILE A 67 3.81 9.00 -0.97
C ILE A 67 3.24 10.40 -1.29
N VAL A 68 3.41 11.35 -0.38
CA VAL A 68 2.92 12.72 -0.50
C VAL A 68 4.08 13.62 -0.95
N ARG A 69 4.03 14.09 -2.20
CA ARG A 69 4.98 15.04 -2.78
C ARG A 69 4.42 16.46 -2.76
#